data_AF-A0ABD1RCY8-F1
#
_entry.id   AF-A0ABD1RCY8-F1
#
_cell.length_a   1.000
_cell.length_b   1.000
_cell.length_c   1.000
_cell.angle_alpha   90.00
_cell.angle_beta   90.00
_cell.angle_gamma   90.00
#
_symmetry.space_group_name_H-M   'P 1'
#
loop_
_entity.id
_entity.type
_entity.pdbx_description
1 polymer ?
#
loop_
_entity_poly.entity_id
_entity_poly.type
_entity_poly.pdbx_seq_one_letter_code
_entity_poly.pdbx_strand_id
1 'polypeptide(L)'
;MAVPLPRDFKQPKMEKYDGSSDPVDHLRATLGIKELQMSTVVTAMISGTRNRHFKMSLYKNPPNTMHGLVRRGKKYVDAEEAYLITKGTKDRSEPESNKRKILDELEPQNNIGELTQDETR
;
A
#
# COMPACT_ATOMS: atom_id res chain seq x y z
N MET A 1 34.55 5.10 2.64
CA MET A 1 35.60 4.06 2.54
C MET A 1 34.98 2.84 1.90
N ALA A 2 35.52 2.33 0.80
CA ALA A 2 35.01 1.13 0.13
C ALA A 2 35.68 -0.10 0.72
N VAL A 3 34.89 -1.13 1.05
CA VAL A 3 35.42 -2.41 1.54
C VAL A 3 35.74 -3.28 0.32
N PRO A 4 36.98 -3.75 0.14
CA PRO A 4 37.34 -4.59 -1.00
C PRO A 4 36.63 -5.95 -0.92
N LEU A 5 36.25 -6.50 -2.08
CA LEU A 5 35.69 -7.85 -2.12
C LEU A 5 36.71 -8.88 -1.61
N PRO A 6 36.29 -9.85 -0.78
CA PRO A 6 37.14 -10.97 -0.38
C PRO A 6 37.69 -11.72 -1.60
N ARG A 7 38.97 -12.12 -1.57
CA ARG A 7 39.61 -12.87 -2.66
C ARG A 7 38.91 -14.20 -2.96
N ASP A 8 38.25 -14.77 -1.96
CA ASP A 8 37.55 -16.05 -2.05
C ASP A 8 36.04 -15.90 -2.33
N PHE A 9 35.57 -14.69 -2.65
CA PHE A 9 34.17 -14.48 -2.99
C PHE A 9 33.82 -15.21 -4.30
N LYS A 10 33.06 -16.30 -4.17
CA LYS A 10 32.53 -17.06 -5.30
C LYS A 10 31.25 -16.40 -5.79
N GLN A 11 31.37 -15.51 -6.78
CA GLN A 11 30.20 -14.92 -7.42
C GLN A 11 29.33 -16.04 -8.02
N PRO A 12 28.01 -16.08 -7.72
CA PRO A 12 27.13 -17.06 -8.32
C PRO A 12 27.08 -16.86 -9.84
N LYS A 13 27.10 -17.97 -10.58
CA LYS A 13 26.91 -17.96 -12.04
C LYS A 13 25.41 -17.82 -12.29
N MET A 14 24.99 -16.64 -12.76
CA MET A 14 23.60 -16.39 -13.14
C MET A 14 23.39 -16.71 -14.61
N GLU A 15 22.54 -17.68 -14.92
CA GLU A 15 22.12 -17.95 -16.29
C GLU A 15 20.99 -17.02 -16.71
N LYS A 16 20.92 -16.70 -18.01
CA LYS A 16 19.81 -15.92 -18.55
C LYS A 16 18.51 -16.69 -18.34
N TYR A 17 17.52 -16.02 -17.76
CA TYR A 17 16.18 -16.58 -17.62
C TYR A 17 15.54 -16.72 -19.00
N ASP A 18 15.17 -17.95 -19.35
CA ASP A 18 14.63 -18.34 -20.66
C ASP A 18 13.09 -18.27 -20.72
N GLY A 19 12.44 -17.96 -19.59
CA GLY A 19 10.98 -17.90 -19.47
C GLY A 19 10.30 -19.26 -19.34
N SER A 20 11.04 -20.37 -19.27
CA SER A 20 10.46 -21.72 -19.23
C SER A 20 10.11 -22.19 -17.81
N SER A 21 10.83 -21.69 -16.81
CA SER A 21 10.64 -22.01 -15.39
C SER A 21 9.89 -20.91 -14.64
N ASP A 22 9.35 -21.21 -13.47
CA ASP A 22 8.81 -20.15 -12.61
C ASP A 22 9.91 -19.12 -12.24
N PRO A 23 9.68 -17.80 -12.39
CA PRO A 23 10.69 -16.78 -12.12
C PRO A 23 11.25 -16.82 -10.70
N VAL A 24 10.43 -17.21 -9.72
CA VAL A 24 10.82 -17.32 -8.32
C VAL A 24 11.70 -18.54 -8.14
N ASP A 25 11.37 -19.67 -8.77
CA ASP A 25 12.19 -20.88 -8.70
C ASP A 25 13.54 -20.73 -9.42
N HIS A 26 13.58 -20.06 -10.58
CA HIS A 26 14.83 -19.75 -11.28
C HIS A 26 15.79 -18.93 -10.41
N LEU A 27 15.25 -17.91 -9.73
CA LEU A 27 16.02 -17.07 -8.81
C LEU A 27 16.51 -17.87 -7.59
N ARG A 28 15.68 -18.76 -7.05
CA ARG A 28 16.06 -19.64 -5.92
C ARG A 28 17.18 -20.59 -6.30
N ALA A 29 17.10 -21.22 -7.47
CA ALA A 29 18.15 -22.09 -7.99
C ALA A 29 19.46 -21.32 -8.19
N THR A 30 19.39 -20.14 -8.81
CA THR A 30 20.55 -19.28 -9.10
C THR A 30 21.26 -18.78 -7.84
N LEU A 31 20.50 -18.38 -6.82
CA LEU A 31 21.04 -17.85 -5.57
C LEU A 31 21.26 -18.92 -4.49
N GLY A 32 20.94 -20.19 -4.78
CA GLY A 32 21.02 -21.29 -3.81
C GLY A 32 20.06 -21.12 -2.62
N ILE A 33 18.98 -20.36 -2.78
CA ILE A 33 18.01 -20.05 -1.72
C ILE A 33 16.98 -21.18 -1.67
N LYS A 34 17.25 -22.19 -0.84
CA LYS A 34 16.32 -23.32 -0.60
C LYS A 34 14.95 -22.83 -0.10
N GLU A 35 14.94 -21.82 0.76
CA GLU A 35 13.72 -21.24 1.33
C GLU A 35 13.83 -19.72 1.36
N LEU A 36 12.96 -19.04 0.60
CA LEU A 36 12.91 -17.59 0.61
C LEU A 36 12.24 -17.13 1.91
N GLN A 37 13.08 -16.83 2.90
CA GLN A 37 12.63 -16.36 4.19
C GLN A 37 11.88 -15.04 4.02
N MET A 38 10.71 -14.92 4.68
CA MET A 38 9.90 -13.69 4.62
C MET A 38 10.69 -12.45 5.05
N SER A 39 11.59 -12.59 6.03
CA SER A 39 12.48 -11.52 6.47
C SER A 39 13.34 -10.99 5.32
N THR A 40 13.92 -11.87 4.49
CA THR A 40 14.70 -11.48 3.31
C THR A 40 13.85 -10.70 2.32
N VAL A 41 12.61 -11.13 2.07
CA VAL A 41 11.69 -10.42 1.17
C VAL A 41 11.32 -9.05 1.71
N VAL A 42 10.96 -8.97 2.99
CA VAL A 42 10.59 -7.71 3.66
C VAL A 42 11.78 -6.75 3.66
N THR A 43 12.99 -7.22 3.96
CA THR A 43 14.22 -6.40 3.91
C THR A 43 14.50 -5.90 2.49
N ALA A 44 14.42 -6.77 1.49
CA ALA A 44 14.60 -6.38 0.09
C ALA A 44 13.54 -5.36 -0.36
N MET A 45 12.29 -5.51 0.08
CA MET A 45 11.22 -4.56 -0.22
C MET A 45 11.45 -3.20 0.46
N ILE A 46 11.87 -3.19 1.74
CA ILE A 46 12.20 -1.99 2.51
C ILE A 46 13.35 -1.22 1.86
N SER A 47 14.38 -1.91 1.38
CA SER A 47 15.51 -1.28 0.69
C SER A 47 15.14 -0.82 -0.72
N GLY A 48 14.35 -1.60 -1.45
CA GLY A 48 13.96 -1.33 -2.84
C GLY A 48 12.87 -0.27 -3.02
N THR A 49 12.06 0.02 -2.00
CA THR A 49 10.96 1.00 -2.13
C THR A 49 11.40 2.44 -1.79
N ARG A 50 10.85 3.40 -2.54
CA ARG A 50 10.98 4.85 -2.29
C ARG A 50 9.81 5.44 -1.50
N ASN A 51 8.68 4.74 -1.42
CA ASN A 51 7.51 5.25 -0.71
C ASN A 51 7.74 5.21 0.81
N ARG A 52 7.95 6.39 1.41
CA ARG A 52 8.31 6.55 2.83
C ARG A 52 7.24 5.97 3.77
N HIS A 53 5.96 6.19 3.46
CA HIS A 53 4.86 5.72 4.30
C HIS A 53 4.74 4.19 4.25
N PHE A 54 4.90 3.60 3.07
CA PHE A 54 4.94 2.15 2.91
C PHE A 54 6.13 1.54 3.67
N LYS A 55 7.34 2.11 3.50
CA LYS A 55 8.54 1.68 4.22
C LYS A 55 8.34 1.67 5.74
N MET A 56 7.80 2.76 6.30
CA MET A 56 7.48 2.86 7.72
C MET A 56 6.43 1.83 8.16
N SER A 57 5.44 1.54 7.32
CA SER A 57 4.42 0.52 7.59
C SER A 57 5.04 -0.89 7.72
N LEU A 58 6.03 -1.21 6.88
CA LEU A 58 6.76 -2.48 6.95
C LEU A 58 7.63 -2.59 8.21
N TYR A 59 8.28 -1.51 8.64
CA TYR A 59 9.02 -1.50 9.90
C TYR A 59 8.12 -1.68 11.12
N LYS A 60 6.99 -0.98 11.16
CA LYS A 60 6.07 -1.01 12.31
C LYS A 60 5.38 -2.36 12.47
N ASN A 61 4.97 -2.96 11.37
CA ASN A 61 4.20 -4.20 11.37
C ASN A 61 4.73 -5.13 10.27
N PRO A 62 5.89 -5.80 10.44
CA PRO A 62 6.46 -6.63 9.39
C PRO A 62 5.48 -7.76 8.99
N PRO A 63 5.17 -7.92 7.69
CA PRO A 63 4.32 -9.01 7.24
C PRO A 63 5.07 -10.34 7.37
N ASN A 64 4.34 -11.39 7.77
CA ASN A 64 4.84 -12.76 7.89
C ASN A 64 4.47 -13.65 6.68
N THR A 65 3.69 -13.13 5.74
CA THR A 65 3.22 -13.84 4.54
C THR A 65 3.35 -12.97 3.30
N MET A 66 3.60 -13.60 2.14
CA MET A 66 3.69 -12.89 0.86
C MET A 66 2.38 -12.20 0.52
N HIS A 67 1.25 -12.86 0.77
CA HIS A 67 -0.08 -12.31 0.57
C HIS A 67 -0.31 -11.03 1.37
N GLY A 68 0.07 -11.02 2.65
CA GLY A 68 -0.02 -9.83 3.49
C GLY A 68 0.84 -8.68 2.98
N LEU A 69 2.06 -8.99 2.53
CA LEU A 69 2.97 -8.01 1.93
C LEU A 69 2.40 -7.40 0.65
N VAL A 70 1.96 -8.24 -0.29
CA VAL A 70 1.40 -7.82 -1.59
C VAL A 70 0.13 -6.99 -1.41
N ARG A 71 -0.81 -7.44 -0.57
CA ARG A 71 -2.04 -6.70 -0.25
C ARG A 71 -1.73 -5.31 0.30
N ARG A 72 -0.76 -5.23 1.22
CA ARG A 72 -0.36 -3.95 1.80
C ARG A 72 0.31 -3.05 0.77
N GLY A 73 1.20 -3.59 -0.08
CA GLY A 73 1.81 -2.84 -1.17
C GLY A 73 0.77 -2.22 -2.09
N LYS A 74 -0.22 -3.02 -2.52
CA LYS A 74 -1.33 -2.55 -3.38
C LYS A 74 -2.06 -1.34 -2.80
N LYS A 75 -2.38 -1.33 -1.50
CA LYS A 75 -3.04 -0.18 -0.85
C LYS A 75 -2.27 1.15 -1.02
N TYR A 76 -0.94 1.11 -0.98
CA TYR A 76 -0.13 2.31 -1.14
C TYR A 76 0.00 2.75 -2.60
N VAL A 77 0.08 1.78 -3.52
CA VAL A 77 0.04 2.06 -4.97
C VAL A 77 -1.29 2.72 -5.34
N ASP A 78 -2.41 2.11 -4.96
CA ASP A 78 -3.76 2.64 -5.25
C ASP A 78 -3.93 4.08 -4.69
N ALA A 79 -3.39 4.36 -3.50
CA ALA A 79 -3.44 5.69 -2.90
C ALA A 79 -2.53 6.72 -3.62
N GLU A 80 -1.35 6.30 -4.07
CA GLU A 80 -0.41 7.13 -4.82
C GLU A 80 -0.99 7.48 -6.20
N GLU A 81 -1.60 6.50 -6.89
CA GLU A 81 -2.31 6.71 -8.15
C GLU A 81 -3.49 7.67 -7.98
N ALA A 82 -4.33 7.49 -6.96
CA ALA A 82 -5.45 8.39 -6.67
C ALA A 82 -4.98 9.83 -6.39
N TYR A 83 -3.87 10.00 -5.67
CA TYR A 83 -3.28 11.31 -5.42
C TYR A 83 -2.82 12.00 -6.72
N LEU A 84 -2.18 11.27 -7.63
CA LEU A 84 -1.73 11.81 -8.91
C LEU A 84 -2.90 12.26 -9.79
N ILE A 85 -4.02 11.51 -9.81
CA ILE A 85 -5.23 11.90 -10.53
C ILE A 85 -5.77 13.25 -10.04
N THR A 86 -5.83 13.45 -8.72
CA THR A 86 -6.35 14.71 -8.13
C THR A 86 -5.38 15.90 -8.23
N LYS A 87 -4.08 15.65 -8.36
CA LYS A 87 -3.07 16.69 -8.58
C LYS A 87 -2.94 17.08 -10.06
N GLY A 88 -3.10 16.12 -10.98
CA GLY A 88 -3.10 16.37 -12.42
C GLY A 88 -4.29 17.19 -12.92
N THR A 89 -5.37 17.28 -12.14
CA THR A 89 -6.53 18.14 -12.45
C THR A 89 -6.40 19.57 -11.91
N LYS A 90 -5.32 19.90 -11.18
CA LYS A 90 -5.16 21.22 -10.50
C LYS A 90 -4.32 22.23 -11.30
N ASP A 91 -4.27 22.13 -12.63
CA ASP A 91 -3.67 23.19 -13.46
C ASP A 91 -4.69 24.19 -14.03
N ARG A 92 -5.97 24.11 -13.64
CA ARG A 92 -6.92 25.22 -13.88
C ARG A 92 -8.15 25.18 -12.97
N SER A 93 -7.99 25.57 -11.72
CA SER A 93 -9.09 26.20 -10.95
C SER A 93 -8.52 26.93 -9.74
N GLU A 94 -8.55 28.26 -9.83
CA GLU A 94 -8.26 29.20 -8.74
C GLU A 94 -9.25 29.04 -7.56
N PRO A 95 -8.92 29.59 -6.37
CA PRO A 95 -9.50 29.19 -5.10
C PRO A 95 -10.85 29.86 -4.85
N GLU A 96 -11.91 29.06 -4.66
CA GLU A 96 -13.19 29.58 -4.20
C GLU A 96 -13.15 29.80 -2.69
N SER A 97 -12.77 31.03 -2.32
CA SER A 97 -13.01 31.59 -1.00
C SER A 97 -14.51 31.76 -0.78
N ASN A 98 -15.18 30.80 -0.13
CA ASN A 98 -16.43 31.11 0.55
C ASN A 98 -16.72 30.22 1.77
N LYS A 99 -16.17 30.66 2.90
CA LYS A 99 -16.85 30.90 4.18
C LYS A 99 -18.04 29.99 4.54
N ARG A 100 -17.78 29.14 5.54
CA ARG A 100 -18.55 29.03 6.80
C ARG A 100 -20.09 29.11 6.66
N LYS A 101 -20.76 27.99 6.35
CA LYS A 101 -22.18 27.73 6.74
C LYS A 101 -22.54 26.24 6.65
N ILE A 102 -21.88 25.33 7.39
CA ILE A 102 -22.44 23.99 7.63
C ILE A 102 -22.07 23.53 9.05
N LEU A 103 -22.61 24.19 10.07
CA LEU A 103 -22.67 23.63 11.43
C LEU A 103 -23.99 23.92 12.17
N ASP A 104 -24.99 24.54 11.53
CA ASP A 104 -26.25 24.94 12.18
C ASP A 104 -27.48 24.12 11.73
N GLU A 105 -27.29 22.89 11.21
CA GLU A 105 -28.42 22.05 10.81
C GLU A 105 -28.25 20.60 11.29
N LEU A 106 -28.20 20.43 12.61
CA LEU A 106 -28.50 19.16 13.29
C LEU A 106 -29.35 19.46 14.53
N GLU A 107 -30.57 19.96 14.32
CA GLU A 107 -31.63 19.84 15.32
C GLU A 107 -32.40 18.53 15.04
N PRO A 108 -32.41 17.54 15.96
CA PRO A 108 -33.32 16.42 15.85
C PRO A 108 -34.72 16.84 16.34
N GLN A 109 -35.66 17.02 15.41
CA GLN A 109 -37.08 17.17 15.76
C GLN A 109 -37.64 15.83 16.23
N ASN A 110 -37.93 15.74 17.53
CA ASN A 110 -38.68 14.66 18.15
C ASN A 110 -40.16 14.78 17.77
N ASN A 111 -40.62 13.94 16.84
CA ASN A 111 -42.05 13.78 16.55
C ASN A 111 -42.67 12.75 17.51
N ILE A 112 -43.45 13.26 18.47
CA ILE A 112 -44.36 12.47 19.30
C ILE A 112 -45.58 12.17 18.42
N GLY A 113 -45.77 10.90 18.07
CA GLY A 113 -46.92 10.45 17.29
C GLY A 113 -48.20 10.50 18.14
N GLU A 114 -48.98 11.55 17.97
CA GLU A 114 -50.38 11.63 18.38
C GLU A 114 -51.21 11.00 17.25
N LEU A 115 -51.71 9.77 17.47
CA LEU A 115 -52.68 9.12 16.59
C LEU A 115 -54.02 9.05 17.32
N THR A 116 -54.78 10.13 17.25
CA THR A 116 -56.23 10.10 17.45
C THR A 116 -56.86 9.66 16.13
N GLN A 117 -57.48 8.48 16.13
CA GLN A 117 -58.45 8.11 15.10
C GLN A 117 -59.84 8.20 15.71
N ASP A 118 -60.60 9.08 15.08
CA ASP A 118 -61.98 9.45 15.31
C ASP A 118 -62.95 8.30 14.97
N GLU A 119 -64.15 8.46 15.54
CA GLU A 119 -65.35 7.62 15.63
C GLU A 119 -65.73 6.70 14.46
N THR A 120 -66.47 5.62 14.75
CA THR A 120 -67.90 5.42 14.36
C THR A 120 -68.38 3.98 14.66
N ARG A 121 -69.29 3.84 15.64
CA ARG A 121 -70.60 3.13 15.60
C ARG A 121 -70.99 2.45 16.91
#